data_AF-A0A7G5M0W1-F1
#
_entry.id   AF-A0A7G5M0W1-F1
#
_cell.length_a   1.000
_cell.length_b   1.000
_cell.length_c   1.000
_cell.angle_alpha   90.00
_cell.angle_beta   90.00
_cell.angle_gamma   90.00
#
_symmetry.space_group_name_H-M   'P 1'
#
loop_
_entity.id
_entity.type
_entity.pdbx_description
1 polymer ?
#
loop_
_entity_poly.entity_id
_entity_poly.type
_entity_poly.pdbx_seq_one_letter_code
_entity_poly.pdbx_strand_id
1 'polypeptide(L)'
;MSTQGTETQGSEQKVGTVVIGAGQAGLVMGYRLQCADEDFVVLEAAPRVGDSWRRRYDSLRLFSLPRYASLPGWRIPARGFPTRDEMADYLEAYARRFEIPVRTGEPVRRVTREGEGFRVETDAGPYLADKVVVTTGAHAVPIVPALAADLDPAVRQIHSLDYRGPVQLAPGGVLVVGAGNSGTDVALEAADAGHRTWLAGRHPGQVPFDIDGVAGRVMTPIVMFVFRRVLTRRTPMGRRFMAKAEGHGVMLVRNKLADLEDAGVVQIDRIESVVGGRAVSCDDEAPDVSTVVWCTGSRPDHRFLDVPGAFGDDGEALHDRGVSSVPGLSFLGLELQYAVSSAMIQGVDRDARHLLRRMRAAQPARRDSRDVAPEPVAPVTGA
;
A
#
# COMPACT_ATOMS: atom_id res chain seq x y z
N MET A 1 -16.76 10.10 -48.30
CA MET A 1 -17.07 10.91 -47.11
C MET A 1 -16.46 10.21 -45.92
N SER A 2 -15.22 10.56 -45.58
CA SER A 2 -14.51 9.98 -44.44
C SER A 2 -14.78 10.85 -43.22
N THR A 3 -15.54 10.34 -42.27
CA THR A 3 -15.73 10.92 -40.95
C THR A 3 -14.46 10.69 -40.13
N GLN A 4 -13.61 11.71 -40.06
CA GLN A 4 -12.60 11.82 -39.01
C GLN A 4 -13.34 12.10 -37.69
N GLY A 5 -13.37 11.10 -36.81
CA GLY A 5 -13.76 11.29 -35.41
C GLY A 5 -12.68 12.14 -34.75
N THR A 6 -13.06 13.33 -34.31
CA THR A 6 -12.21 14.18 -33.47
C THR A 6 -12.23 13.59 -32.06
N GLU A 7 -11.26 12.74 -31.74
CA GLU A 7 -10.96 12.41 -30.36
C GLU A 7 -10.50 13.71 -29.67
N THR A 8 -11.27 14.16 -28.69
CA THR A 8 -10.87 15.23 -27.78
C THR A 8 -9.72 14.72 -26.91
N GLN A 9 -8.51 14.66 -27.46
CA GLN A 9 -7.31 14.39 -26.68
C GLN A 9 -7.14 15.55 -25.69
N GLY A 10 -7.28 15.26 -24.40
CA GLY A 10 -6.93 16.20 -23.34
C GLY A 10 -5.51 16.73 -23.58
N SER A 11 -5.32 18.04 -23.39
CA SER A 11 -4.03 18.69 -23.65
C SER A 11 -2.92 18.00 -22.85
N GLU A 12 -1.82 17.64 -23.52
CA GLU A 12 -0.64 17.04 -22.89
C GLU A 12 -0.05 17.97 -21.82
N GLN A 13 0.18 17.44 -20.62
CA GLN A 13 0.70 18.18 -19.48
C GLN A 13 2.17 17.81 -19.25
N LYS A 14 3.06 18.80 -19.08
CA LYS A 14 4.48 18.56 -18.74
C LYS A 14 4.71 18.84 -17.26
N VAL A 15 5.35 17.91 -16.56
CA VAL A 15 5.62 18.02 -15.13
C VAL A 15 6.93 17.33 -14.78
N GLY A 16 7.70 17.86 -13.82
CA GLY A 16 8.98 17.24 -13.44
C GLY A 16 8.83 15.82 -12.88
N THR A 17 7.87 15.59 -11.98
CA THR A 17 7.63 14.28 -11.35
C THR A 17 6.14 13.93 -11.29
N VAL A 18 5.78 12.73 -11.74
CA VAL A 18 4.47 12.13 -11.46
C VAL A 18 4.60 11.16 -10.28
N VAL A 19 3.79 11.35 -9.25
CA VAL A 19 3.63 10.40 -8.14
C VAL A 19 2.30 9.66 -8.35
N ILE A 20 2.34 8.33 -8.42
CA ILE A 20 1.16 7.51 -8.69
C ILE A 20 0.64 6.93 -7.37
N GLY A 21 -0.59 7.32 -7.02
CA GLY A 21 -1.29 7.02 -5.77
C GLY A 21 -1.16 8.16 -4.74
N ALA A 22 -2.26 8.55 -4.10
CA ALA A 22 -2.31 9.48 -2.98
C ALA A 22 -2.66 8.78 -1.65
N GLY A 23 -2.18 7.54 -1.49
CA GLY A 23 -2.09 6.90 -0.18
C GLY A 23 -1.03 7.56 0.71
N GLN A 24 -0.80 6.98 1.89
CA GLN A 24 0.20 7.49 2.84
C GLN A 24 1.60 7.67 2.24
N ALA A 25 2.03 6.78 1.34
CA ALA A 25 3.34 6.85 0.69
C ALA A 25 3.41 8.00 -0.33
N GLY A 26 2.39 8.13 -1.18
CA GLY A 26 2.28 9.22 -2.14
C GLY A 26 2.21 10.59 -1.50
N LEU A 27 1.40 10.75 -0.45
CA LEU A 27 1.30 12.01 0.29
C LEU A 27 2.59 12.38 1.03
N VAL A 28 3.31 11.39 1.56
CA VAL A 28 4.63 11.61 2.14
C VAL A 28 5.64 12.05 1.08
N MET A 29 5.63 11.41 -0.09
CA MET A 29 6.48 11.83 -1.20
C MET A 29 6.13 13.24 -1.68
N GLY A 30 4.84 13.53 -1.88
CA GLY A 30 4.35 14.86 -2.25
C GLY A 30 4.77 15.93 -1.24
N TYR A 31 4.61 15.69 0.06
CA TYR A 31 5.11 16.59 1.10
C TYR A 31 6.63 16.84 0.99
N ARG A 32 7.41 15.81 0.67
CA ARG A 32 8.87 15.93 0.54
C ARG A 32 9.29 16.67 -0.73
N LEU A 33 8.58 16.47 -1.84
CA LEU A 33 8.77 17.21 -3.09
C LEU A 33 8.39 18.69 -2.90
N GLN A 34 7.26 18.98 -2.24
CA GLN A 34 6.84 20.33 -1.87
C GLN A 34 7.90 21.04 -1.00
N CYS A 35 8.40 20.38 0.04
CA CYS A 35 9.45 20.93 0.89
C CYS A 35 10.78 21.20 0.15
N ALA A 36 10.98 20.57 -1.00
CA ALA A 36 12.18 20.69 -1.82
C ALA A 36 12.00 21.63 -3.02
N ASP A 37 10.81 22.25 -3.16
CA ASP A 37 10.45 23.12 -4.28
C ASP A 37 10.61 22.43 -5.65
N GLU A 38 10.22 21.14 -5.72
CA GLU A 38 10.21 20.37 -6.95
C GLU A 38 8.85 20.51 -7.65
N ASP A 39 8.86 20.43 -8.99
CA ASP A 39 7.63 20.41 -9.80
C ASP A 39 7.06 18.98 -9.88
N PHE A 40 5.82 18.79 -9.43
CA PHE A 40 5.21 17.47 -9.36
C PHE A 40 3.67 17.50 -9.35
N VAL A 41 3.08 16.34 -9.66
CA VAL A 41 1.65 16.04 -9.47
C VAL A 41 1.50 14.68 -8.81
N VAL A 42 0.46 14.50 -7.99
CA VAL A 42 0.06 13.20 -7.43
C VAL A 42 -1.24 12.75 -8.07
N LEU A 43 -1.25 11.60 -8.74
CA LEU A 43 -2.43 11.06 -9.42
C LEU A 43 -3.08 9.98 -8.55
N GLU A 44 -4.34 10.15 -8.19
CA GLU A 44 -5.11 9.22 -7.34
C GLU A 44 -6.30 8.67 -8.11
N ALA A 45 -6.37 7.34 -8.17
CA ALA A 45 -7.45 6.63 -8.85
C ALA A 45 -8.80 6.80 -8.16
N ALA A 46 -8.82 6.86 -6.82
CA ALA A 46 -10.05 7.01 -6.06
C ALA A 46 -10.63 8.43 -6.17
N PRO A 47 -11.97 8.58 -6.07
CA PRO A 47 -12.62 9.89 -6.08
C PRO A 47 -12.18 10.81 -4.94
N ARG A 48 -11.74 10.25 -3.81
CA ARG A 48 -11.24 11.01 -2.66
C ARG A 48 -9.97 10.40 -2.08
N VAL A 49 -9.04 11.27 -1.70
CA VAL A 49 -7.85 10.88 -0.92
C VAL A 49 -8.29 10.20 0.38
N GLY A 50 -7.71 9.03 0.66
CA GLY A 50 -8.05 8.24 1.86
C GLY A 50 -9.11 7.16 1.63
N ASP A 51 -9.72 7.07 0.45
CA ASP A 51 -10.74 6.03 0.20
C ASP A 51 -10.19 4.59 0.30
N SER A 52 -8.88 4.39 0.10
CA SER A 52 -8.23 3.10 0.38
C SER A 52 -8.37 2.67 1.85
N TRP A 53 -8.52 3.63 2.78
CA TRP A 53 -8.79 3.39 4.19
C TRP A 53 -10.30 3.29 4.48
N ARG A 54 -11.12 4.20 3.92
CA ARG A 54 -12.60 4.14 4.10
C ARG A 54 -13.21 2.84 3.59
N ARG A 55 -12.60 2.24 2.56
CA ARG A 55 -12.97 0.93 2.02
C ARG A 55 -12.36 -0.27 2.78
N ARG A 56 -11.86 -0.12 4.01
CA ARG A 56 -11.51 -1.29 4.84
C ARG A 56 -12.75 -1.78 5.59
N TYR A 57 -12.65 -2.75 6.50
CA TYR A 57 -13.77 -3.18 7.34
C TYR A 57 -14.08 -2.17 8.45
N ASP A 58 -15.35 -2.06 8.84
CA ASP A 58 -15.91 -0.99 9.67
C ASP A 58 -15.23 -0.90 11.04
N SER A 59 -14.90 -2.04 11.63
CA SER A 59 -14.24 -2.15 12.93
C SER A 59 -12.74 -1.81 12.90
N LEU A 60 -12.13 -1.63 11.71
CA LEU A 60 -10.68 -1.49 11.58
C LEU A 60 -10.16 -0.30 12.39
N ARG A 61 -9.20 -0.61 13.27
CA ARG A 61 -8.39 0.36 14.01
C ARG A 61 -6.92 0.03 13.86
N LEU A 62 -6.11 1.04 13.57
CA LEU A 62 -4.66 0.92 13.49
C LEU A 62 -4.09 0.37 14.80
N PHE A 63 -2.95 -0.33 14.73
CA PHE A 63 -2.24 -0.84 15.92
C PHE A 63 -1.23 0.15 16.49
N SER A 64 -1.30 1.42 16.09
CA SER A 64 -0.34 2.45 16.47
C SER A 64 -1.02 3.69 17.03
N LEU A 65 -0.55 4.13 18.20
CA LEU A 65 -0.95 5.40 18.80
C LEU A 65 -0.65 6.59 17.87
N PRO A 66 -1.32 7.74 18.03
CA PRO A 66 -1.22 8.88 17.12
C PRO A 66 0.22 9.32 16.82
N ARG A 67 1.11 9.29 17.82
CA ARG A 67 2.54 9.64 17.66
C ARG A 67 3.32 8.75 16.67
N TYR A 68 2.82 7.54 16.38
CA TYR A 68 3.40 6.58 15.43
C TYR A 68 2.55 6.39 14.18
N ALA A 69 1.31 6.90 14.17
CA ALA A 69 0.39 6.86 13.03
C ALA A 69 0.31 8.21 12.29
N SER A 70 1.30 9.09 12.45
CA SER A 70 1.34 10.41 11.81
C SER A 70 2.32 10.46 10.64
N LEU A 71 1.90 11.13 9.57
CA LEU A 71 2.76 11.58 8.47
C LEU A 71 3.67 12.74 8.95
N PRO A 72 4.80 13.01 8.27
CA PRO A 72 5.72 14.09 8.64
C PRO A 72 5.03 15.46 8.66
N GLY A 73 5.46 16.35 9.56
CA GLY A 73 4.97 17.73 9.59
C GLY A 73 3.60 17.95 10.24
N TRP A 74 2.75 16.91 10.37
CA TRP A 74 1.45 17.08 11.03
C TRP A 74 0.97 15.82 11.76
N ARG A 75 0.64 15.94 13.05
CA ARG A 75 0.18 14.82 13.87
C ARG A 75 -1.30 14.52 13.59
N ILE A 76 -1.65 13.23 13.45
CA ILE A 76 -3.06 12.81 13.35
C ILE A 76 -3.84 13.23 14.61
N PRO A 77 -4.98 13.94 14.48
CA PRO A 77 -5.76 14.44 15.61
C PRO A 77 -6.68 13.37 16.24
N ALA A 78 -6.16 12.16 16.45
CA ALA A 78 -6.87 11.07 17.14
C ALA A 78 -6.47 11.01 18.63
N ARG A 79 -7.37 10.55 19.49
CA ARG A 79 -7.08 10.37 20.94
C ARG A 79 -6.41 9.01 21.23
N GLY A 80 -6.94 7.95 20.63
CA GLY A 80 -6.44 6.58 20.77
C GLY A 80 -5.87 6.05 19.46
N PHE A 81 -6.01 4.74 19.27
CA PHE A 81 -5.71 4.08 18.01
C PHE A 81 -6.67 4.56 16.92
N PRO A 82 -6.18 5.20 15.84
CA PRO A 82 -7.06 5.72 14.80
C PRO A 82 -7.90 4.63 14.17
N THR A 83 -9.19 4.91 13.98
CA THR A 83 -10.09 4.12 13.12
C THR A 83 -9.68 4.27 11.65
N ARG A 84 -10.25 3.42 10.78
CA ARG A 84 -10.07 3.55 9.32
C ARG A 84 -10.50 4.94 8.83
N ASP A 85 -11.59 5.48 9.37
CA ASP A 85 -12.19 6.73 8.90
C ASP A 85 -11.38 7.92 9.42
N GLU A 86 -10.95 7.91 10.68
CA GLU A 86 -10.02 8.92 11.21
C GLU A 86 -8.71 8.97 10.42
N MET A 87 -8.16 7.81 10.04
CA MET A 87 -6.97 7.75 9.20
C MET A 87 -7.23 8.30 7.79
N ALA A 88 -8.36 7.93 7.19
CA ALA A 88 -8.74 8.40 5.85
C ALA A 88 -8.94 9.92 5.81
N ASP A 89 -9.69 10.46 6.76
CA ASP A 89 -9.98 11.89 6.87
C ASP A 89 -8.72 12.68 7.18
N TYR A 90 -7.82 12.11 7.99
CA TYR A 90 -6.50 12.67 8.20
C TYR A 90 -5.67 12.76 6.92
N LEU A 91 -5.62 11.72 6.08
CA LEU A 91 -4.90 11.77 4.80
C LEU A 91 -5.48 12.84 3.85
N GLU A 92 -6.81 12.91 3.77
CA GLU A 92 -7.50 13.91 2.94
C GLU A 92 -7.20 15.34 3.44
N ALA A 93 -7.29 15.55 4.76
CA ALA A 93 -6.95 16.83 5.37
C ALA A 93 -5.45 17.14 5.26
N TYR A 94 -4.58 16.14 5.24
CA TYR A 94 -3.13 16.31 5.11
C TYR A 94 -2.78 16.84 3.71
N ALA A 95 -3.38 16.25 2.67
CA ALA A 95 -3.24 16.73 1.29
C ALA A 95 -3.66 18.20 1.17
N ARG A 96 -4.83 18.56 1.72
CA ARG A 96 -5.32 19.95 1.74
C ARG A 96 -4.41 20.89 2.54
N ARG A 97 -3.98 20.48 3.74
CA ARG A 97 -3.18 21.30 4.66
C ARG A 97 -1.85 21.74 4.07
N PHE A 98 -1.21 20.84 3.32
CA PHE A 98 0.09 21.09 2.70
C PHE A 98 -0.03 21.44 1.22
N GLU A 99 -1.25 21.69 0.74
CA GLU A 99 -1.53 22.09 -0.65
C GLU A 99 -0.87 21.15 -1.67
N ILE A 100 -0.84 19.85 -1.36
CA ILE A 100 -0.24 18.85 -2.24
C ILE A 100 -1.08 18.79 -3.52
N PRO A 101 -0.48 18.90 -4.73
CA PRO A 101 -1.19 18.92 -6.00
C PRO A 101 -1.70 17.52 -6.37
N VAL A 102 -2.74 17.05 -5.66
CA VAL A 102 -3.39 15.77 -5.90
C VAL A 102 -4.52 15.92 -6.93
N ARG A 103 -4.52 15.07 -7.95
CA ARG A 103 -5.63 14.86 -8.89
C ARG A 103 -6.35 13.57 -8.54
N THR A 104 -7.55 13.68 -7.97
CA THR A 104 -8.39 12.54 -7.59
C THR A 104 -9.31 12.11 -8.72
N GLY A 105 -9.72 10.84 -8.73
CA GLY A 105 -10.56 10.28 -9.79
C GLY A 105 -9.83 10.12 -11.12
N GLU A 106 -8.50 10.08 -11.08
CA GLU A 106 -7.63 10.06 -12.26
C GLU A 106 -6.73 8.81 -12.24
N PRO A 107 -7.30 7.63 -12.55
CA PRO A 107 -6.54 6.40 -12.56
C PRO A 107 -5.49 6.43 -13.69
N VAL A 108 -4.24 6.13 -13.35
CA VAL A 108 -3.20 5.90 -14.35
C VAL A 108 -3.49 4.58 -15.07
N ARG A 109 -3.64 4.66 -16.38
CA ARG A 109 -3.94 3.52 -17.26
C ARG A 109 -2.69 2.84 -17.76
N ARG A 110 -1.68 3.62 -18.12
CA ARG A 110 -0.42 3.13 -18.65
C ARG A 110 0.71 4.11 -18.37
N VAL A 111 1.91 3.59 -18.16
CA VAL A 111 3.16 4.34 -18.12
C VAL A 111 4.11 3.68 -19.09
N THR A 112 4.67 4.45 -20.01
CA THR A 112 5.67 4.00 -20.98
C THR A 112 6.88 4.93 -20.96
N ARG A 113 8.01 4.46 -21.49
CA ARG A 113 9.18 5.31 -21.74
C ARG A 113 8.92 6.22 -22.92
N GLU A 114 9.24 7.51 -22.77
CA GLU A 114 9.18 8.49 -23.85
C GLU A 114 10.44 9.37 -23.79
N GLY A 115 11.37 9.14 -24.73
CA GLY A 115 12.70 9.76 -24.70
C GLY A 115 13.48 9.43 -23.42
N GLU A 116 13.95 10.47 -22.74
CA GLU A 116 14.66 10.32 -21.45
C GLU A 116 13.70 10.15 -20.26
N GLY A 117 12.43 10.52 -20.42
CA GLY A 117 11.39 10.49 -19.37
C GLY A 117 10.32 9.42 -19.62
N PHE A 118 9.09 9.77 -19.26
CA PHE A 118 7.93 8.89 -19.23
C PHE A 118 6.69 9.58 -19.78
N ARG A 119 5.86 8.80 -20.45
CA ARG A 119 4.47 9.13 -20.75
C ARG A 119 3.57 8.43 -19.75
N VAL A 120 2.70 9.18 -19.08
CA VAL A 120 1.71 8.65 -18.13
C VAL A 120 0.31 8.93 -18.67
N GLU A 121 -0.40 7.88 -19.03
CA GLU A 121 -1.72 7.94 -19.65
C GLU A 121 -2.83 7.89 -18.58
N THR A 122 -3.77 8.82 -18.68
CA THR A 122 -4.99 8.89 -17.86
C THR A 122 -6.20 9.21 -18.74
N ASP A 123 -7.40 9.04 -18.20
CA ASP A 123 -8.64 9.40 -18.91
C ASP A 123 -8.79 10.93 -19.10
N ALA A 124 -8.08 11.74 -18.31
CA ALA A 124 -8.09 13.21 -18.42
C ALA A 124 -7.06 13.74 -19.45
N GLY A 125 -6.18 12.87 -19.94
CA GLY A 125 -5.09 13.22 -20.85
C GLY A 125 -3.73 12.72 -20.36
N PRO A 126 -2.70 12.78 -21.21
CA PRO A 126 -1.36 12.29 -20.90
C PRO A 126 -0.53 13.33 -20.13
N TYR A 127 0.38 12.83 -19.27
CA TYR A 127 1.47 13.60 -18.68
C TYR A 127 2.80 13.15 -19.26
N LEU A 128 3.65 14.11 -19.61
CA LEU A 128 5.07 13.89 -19.84
C LEU A 128 5.84 14.25 -18.58
N ALA A 129 6.62 13.29 -18.07
CA ALA A 129 7.36 13.45 -16.84
C ALA A 129 8.79 12.96 -16.93
N ASP A 130 9.73 13.70 -16.34
CA ASP A 130 11.12 13.26 -16.23
C ASP A 130 11.24 12.06 -15.27
N LYS A 131 10.37 12.01 -14.27
CA LYS A 131 10.40 11.01 -13.19
C LYS A 131 9.01 10.50 -12.86
N VAL A 132 8.96 9.23 -12.48
CA VAL A 132 7.75 8.57 -11.98
C VAL A 132 8.06 7.90 -10.64
N VAL A 133 7.24 8.18 -9.63
CA VAL A 133 7.30 7.51 -8.32
C VAL A 133 6.02 6.71 -8.12
N VAL A 134 6.13 5.39 -8.10
CA VAL A 134 5.02 4.46 -7.89
C VAL A 134 4.80 4.26 -6.40
N THR A 135 3.59 4.59 -5.92
CA THR A 135 3.25 4.55 -4.49
C THR A 135 1.93 3.83 -4.20
N THR A 136 1.49 2.97 -5.12
CA THR A 136 0.20 2.26 -5.09
C THR A 136 0.10 1.19 -3.98
N GLY A 137 1.20 0.93 -3.26
CA GLY A 137 1.23 0.03 -2.10
C GLY A 137 1.07 -1.45 -2.45
N ALA A 138 0.93 -2.30 -1.43
CA ALA A 138 0.89 -3.76 -1.57
C ALA A 138 -0.53 -4.37 -1.51
N HIS A 139 -1.56 -3.53 -1.34
CA HIS A 139 -2.93 -3.99 -1.04
C HIS A 139 -3.93 -3.63 -2.13
N ALA A 140 -3.67 -4.06 -3.36
CA ALA A 140 -4.53 -3.78 -4.51
C ALA A 140 -5.23 -5.04 -5.03
N VAL A 141 -4.48 -6.10 -5.30
CA VAL A 141 -5.03 -7.32 -5.91
C VAL A 141 -5.21 -8.40 -4.83
N PRO A 142 -6.42 -8.92 -4.59
CA PRO A 142 -6.64 -9.99 -3.61
C PRO A 142 -5.92 -11.28 -4.02
N ILE A 143 -5.37 -12.02 -3.05
CA ILE A 143 -4.83 -13.36 -3.29
C ILE A 143 -5.92 -14.36 -2.93
N VAL A 144 -6.61 -14.93 -3.91
CA VAL A 144 -7.59 -16.00 -3.68
C VAL A 144 -6.96 -17.34 -4.11
N PRO A 145 -6.91 -18.36 -3.23
CA PRO A 145 -6.36 -19.68 -3.58
C PRO A 145 -7.14 -20.34 -4.71
N ALA A 146 -6.46 -21.11 -5.59
CA ALA A 146 -7.11 -21.79 -6.71
C ALA A 146 -8.24 -22.74 -6.28
N LEU A 147 -8.08 -23.42 -5.13
CA LEU A 147 -9.09 -24.30 -4.53
C LEU A 147 -10.42 -23.59 -4.20
N ALA A 148 -10.45 -22.25 -4.18
CA ALA A 148 -11.67 -21.48 -3.95
C ALA A 148 -12.73 -21.73 -5.04
N ALA A 149 -12.29 -22.09 -6.25
CA ALA A 149 -13.17 -22.42 -7.37
C ALA A 149 -13.92 -23.76 -7.19
N ASP A 150 -13.41 -24.64 -6.34
CA ASP A 150 -13.95 -25.99 -6.13
C ASP A 150 -14.97 -26.05 -4.97
N LEU A 151 -15.10 -24.96 -4.20
CA LEU A 151 -16.09 -24.85 -3.13
C LEU A 151 -17.51 -24.90 -3.69
N ASP A 152 -18.45 -25.41 -2.88
CA ASP A 152 -19.86 -25.42 -3.22
C ASP A 152 -20.31 -23.99 -3.60
N PRO A 153 -20.94 -23.77 -4.78
CA PRO A 153 -21.39 -22.45 -5.21
C PRO A 153 -22.36 -21.75 -4.24
N ALA A 154 -23.00 -22.48 -3.33
CA ALA A 154 -23.84 -21.92 -2.27
C ALA A 154 -23.02 -21.26 -1.14
N VAL A 155 -21.74 -21.61 -0.98
CA VAL A 155 -20.85 -21.00 0.01
C VAL A 155 -20.48 -19.60 -0.45
N ARG A 156 -20.88 -18.60 0.34
CA ARG A 156 -20.53 -17.20 0.08
C ARG A 156 -19.03 -17.02 0.26
N GLN A 157 -18.35 -16.42 -0.71
CA GLN A 157 -16.92 -16.14 -0.64
C GLN A 157 -16.68 -14.62 -0.66
N ILE A 158 -15.86 -14.12 0.28
CA ILE A 158 -15.53 -12.69 0.40
C ILE A 158 -14.03 -12.57 0.65
N HIS A 159 -13.33 -11.67 -0.04
CA HIS A 159 -11.95 -11.34 0.34
C HIS A 159 -11.91 -10.22 1.39
N SER A 160 -10.93 -10.23 2.28
CA SER A 160 -10.75 -9.21 3.34
C SER A 160 -10.62 -7.75 2.86
N LEU A 161 -10.38 -7.54 1.55
CA LEU A 161 -10.39 -6.21 0.93
C LEU A 161 -11.82 -5.70 0.68
N ASP A 162 -12.76 -6.62 0.46
CA ASP A 162 -14.17 -6.34 0.18
C ASP A 162 -15.07 -6.53 1.40
N TYR A 163 -14.55 -7.17 2.46
CA TYR A 163 -15.22 -7.28 3.75
C TYR A 163 -15.41 -5.91 4.42
N ARG A 164 -16.60 -5.68 4.94
CA ARG A 164 -17.07 -4.46 5.62
C ARG A 164 -17.54 -4.74 7.04
N GLY A 165 -18.17 -5.89 7.27
CA GLY A 165 -18.58 -6.35 8.60
C GLY A 165 -19.54 -7.56 8.54
N PRO A 166 -20.01 -8.06 9.69
CA PRO A 166 -20.81 -9.28 9.82
C PRO A 166 -22.09 -9.29 9.02
N VAL A 167 -22.63 -8.12 8.70
CA VAL A 167 -23.83 -7.99 7.86
C VAL A 167 -23.65 -8.62 6.47
N GLN A 168 -22.39 -8.80 6.01
CA GLN A 168 -22.10 -9.50 4.75
C GLN A 168 -21.97 -11.03 4.91
N LEU A 169 -21.94 -11.57 6.12
CA LEU A 169 -21.84 -13.00 6.38
C LEU A 169 -23.21 -13.66 6.19
N ALA A 170 -23.25 -14.82 5.52
CA ALA A 170 -24.46 -15.60 5.41
C ALA A 170 -24.80 -16.27 6.76
N PRO A 171 -26.07 -16.51 7.09
CA PRO A 171 -26.44 -17.28 8.28
C PRO A 171 -25.72 -18.64 8.30
N GLY A 172 -25.20 -19.07 9.45
CA GLY A 172 -24.47 -20.33 9.60
C GLY A 172 -22.99 -20.14 9.94
N GLY A 173 -22.20 -21.18 9.67
CA GLY A 173 -20.77 -21.23 9.98
C GLY A 173 -19.91 -20.33 9.09
N VAL A 174 -18.83 -19.78 9.66
CA VAL A 174 -17.90 -18.88 8.96
C VAL A 174 -16.49 -19.45 9.05
N LEU A 175 -15.86 -19.67 7.91
CA LEU A 175 -14.44 -20.03 7.81
C LEU A 175 -13.63 -18.80 7.42
N VAL A 176 -12.71 -18.37 8.27
CA VAL A 176 -11.72 -17.32 7.96
C VAL A 176 -10.40 -17.98 7.59
N VAL A 177 -9.90 -17.73 6.39
CA VAL A 177 -8.64 -18.34 5.90
C VAL A 177 -7.51 -17.32 5.94
N GLY A 178 -6.55 -17.54 6.84
CA GLY A 178 -5.37 -16.71 7.05
C GLY A 178 -5.33 -16.07 8.44
N ALA A 179 -4.52 -16.63 9.36
CA ALA A 179 -4.44 -16.24 10.77
C ALA A 179 -3.62 -14.96 11.08
N GLY A 180 -3.53 -14.04 10.11
CA GLY A 180 -2.89 -12.73 10.30
C GLY A 180 -3.74 -11.74 11.09
N ASN A 181 -3.29 -10.48 11.17
CA ASN A 181 -4.05 -9.42 11.86
C ASN A 181 -5.48 -9.26 11.30
N SER A 182 -5.65 -9.19 9.97
CA SER A 182 -7.00 -9.08 9.39
C SER A 182 -7.85 -10.33 9.59
N GLY A 183 -7.28 -11.54 9.58
CA GLY A 183 -8.07 -12.75 9.82
C GLY A 183 -8.53 -12.89 11.26
N THR A 184 -7.69 -12.46 12.23
CA THR A 184 -8.12 -12.46 13.64
C THR A 184 -9.16 -11.38 13.92
N ASP A 185 -9.05 -10.20 13.31
CA ASP A 185 -10.10 -9.17 13.39
C ASP A 185 -11.45 -9.72 12.87
N VAL A 186 -11.45 -10.30 11.66
CA VAL A 186 -12.67 -10.85 11.04
C VAL A 186 -13.24 -12.02 11.83
N ALA A 187 -12.39 -12.91 12.36
CA ALA A 187 -12.84 -14.07 13.11
C ALA A 187 -13.52 -13.67 14.43
N LEU A 188 -12.94 -12.71 15.15
CA LEU A 188 -13.54 -12.16 16.37
C LEU A 188 -14.87 -11.45 16.07
N GLU A 189 -14.94 -10.69 14.98
CA GLU A 189 -16.17 -9.98 14.57
C GLU A 189 -17.29 -10.95 14.16
N ALA A 190 -16.94 -12.05 13.47
CA ALA A 190 -17.89 -13.09 13.11
C ALA A 190 -18.43 -13.83 14.35
N ALA A 191 -17.55 -14.17 15.30
CA ALA A 191 -17.92 -14.83 16.55
C ALA A 191 -18.82 -13.93 17.42
N ASP A 192 -18.48 -12.64 17.57
CA ASP A 192 -19.29 -11.65 18.29
C ASP A 192 -20.68 -11.47 17.67
N ALA A 193 -20.78 -11.57 16.34
CA ALA A 193 -22.05 -11.56 15.62
C ALA A 193 -22.85 -12.88 15.72
N GLY A 194 -22.36 -13.86 16.49
CA GLY A 194 -23.05 -15.12 16.78
C GLY A 194 -22.83 -16.24 15.76
N HIS A 195 -21.86 -16.08 14.83
CA HIS A 195 -21.50 -17.16 13.92
C HIS A 195 -20.61 -18.18 14.62
N ARG A 196 -20.79 -19.47 14.29
CA ARG A 196 -19.78 -20.48 14.60
C ARG A 196 -18.59 -20.24 13.68
N THR A 197 -17.43 -19.97 14.24
CA THR A 197 -16.28 -19.47 13.46
C THR A 197 -15.07 -20.37 13.56
N TRP A 198 -14.46 -20.64 12.40
CA TRP A 198 -13.18 -21.30 12.27
C TRP A 198 -12.13 -20.34 11.72
N LEU A 199 -10.91 -20.41 12.24
CA LEU A 199 -9.76 -19.66 11.74
C LEU A 199 -8.72 -20.65 11.23
N ALA A 200 -8.55 -20.72 9.91
CA ALA A 200 -7.59 -21.60 9.27
C ALA A 200 -6.24 -20.93 9.04
N GLY A 201 -5.17 -21.65 9.39
CA GLY A 201 -3.80 -21.32 9.02
C GLY A 201 -2.87 -21.06 10.20
N ARG A 202 -1.58 -21.00 9.89
CA ARG A 202 -0.52 -20.92 10.88
C ARG A 202 -0.54 -19.59 11.63
N HIS A 203 -0.45 -19.66 12.95
CA HIS A 203 -0.29 -18.49 13.81
C HIS A 203 1.05 -17.77 13.54
N PRO A 204 1.06 -16.44 13.27
CA PRO A 204 2.28 -15.70 12.92
C PRO A 204 3.13 -15.28 14.14
N GLY A 205 2.80 -15.76 15.34
CA GLY A 205 3.30 -15.21 16.61
C GLY A 205 2.53 -13.95 17.02
N GLN A 206 2.72 -13.50 18.27
CA GLN A 206 2.05 -12.33 18.81
C GLN A 206 2.98 -11.49 19.68
N VAL A 207 2.72 -10.17 19.75
CA VAL A 207 3.39 -9.28 20.70
C VAL A 207 3.10 -9.75 22.13
N PRO A 208 4.10 -9.88 23.03
CA PRO A 208 3.92 -10.53 24.33
C PRO A 208 3.29 -9.62 25.40
N PHE A 209 2.78 -8.45 25.02
CA PHE A 209 2.16 -7.49 25.92
C PHE A 209 0.96 -6.84 25.24
N ASP A 210 0.02 -6.39 26.07
CA ASP A 210 -1.10 -5.57 25.62
C ASP A 210 -0.62 -4.17 25.25
N ILE A 211 -0.88 -3.78 23.99
CA ILE A 211 -0.53 -2.47 23.44
C ILE A 211 -1.43 -1.36 23.96
N ASP A 212 -2.63 -1.71 24.44
CA ASP A 212 -3.62 -0.78 25.01
C ASP A 212 -3.33 -0.50 26.50
N GLY A 213 -2.63 -1.42 27.17
CA GLY A 213 -2.30 -1.37 28.59
C GLY A 213 -1.08 -0.51 29.00
N VAL A 214 -0.77 -0.54 30.30
CA VAL A 214 0.35 0.20 30.91
C VAL A 214 1.70 -0.28 30.35
N ALA A 215 1.87 -1.59 30.18
CA ALA A 215 3.08 -2.18 29.62
C ALA A 215 3.35 -1.68 28.18
N GLY A 216 2.29 -1.54 27.36
CA GLY A 216 2.37 -0.96 26.02
C GLY A 216 2.98 0.44 26.01
N ARG A 217 2.60 1.31 26.96
CA ARG A 217 3.16 2.68 27.03
C ARG A 217 4.68 2.70 27.19
N VAL A 218 5.25 1.72 27.90
CA VAL A 218 6.69 1.59 28.16
C VAL A 218 7.40 0.83 27.02
N MET A 219 6.82 -0.25 26.54
CA MET A 219 7.45 -1.15 25.57
C MET A 219 7.33 -0.67 24.12
N THR A 220 6.23 -0.01 23.75
CA THR A 220 6.01 0.46 22.36
C THR A 220 7.13 1.40 21.86
N PRO A 221 7.64 2.38 22.63
CA PRO A 221 8.80 3.18 22.19
C PRO A 221 10.03 2.35 21.81
N ILE A 222 10.34 1.31 22.59
CA ILE A 222 11.48 0.41 22.36
C ILE A 222 11.24 -0.40 21.09
N VAL A 223 10.06 -1.01 20.97
CA VAL A 223 9.67 -1.77 19.77
C VAL A 223 9.72 -0.89 18.53
N MET A 224 9.18 0.33 18.60
CA MET A 224 9.19 1.29 17.49
C MET A 224 10.62 1.73 17.13
N PHE A 225 11.52 1.86 18.10
CA PHE A 225 12.93 2.12 17.82
C PHE A 225 13.57 0.96 17.04
N VAL A 226 13.41 -0.28 17.54
CA VAL A 226 13.93 -1.49 16.88
C VAL A 226 13.38 -1.63 15.47
N PHE A 227 12.06 -1.48 15.31
CA PHE A 227 11.38 -1.62 14.03
C PHE A 227 11.83 -0.58 12.99
N ARG A 228 12.08 0.66 13.42
CA ARG A 228 12.46 1.77 12.51
C ARG A 228 13.96 1.85 12.22
N ARG A 229 14.81 1.45 13.18
CA ARG A 229 16.27 1.68 13.13
C ARG A 229 17.10 0.40 13.06
N VAL A 230 16.65 -0.68 13.70
CA VAL A 230 17.44 -1.92 13.81
C VAL A 230 17.03 -2.92 12.74
N LEU A 231 15.73 -3.19 12.56
CA LEU A 231 15.22 -4.17 11.59
C LEU A 231 15.23 -3.63 10.15
N THR A 232 16.42 -3.34 9.66
CA THR A 232 16.71 -2.79 8.33
C THR A 232 17.66 -3.69 7.56
N ARG A 233 17.68 -3.58 6.23
CA ARG A 233 18.60 -4.37 5.37
C ARG A 233 20.09 -4.16 5.70
N ARG A 234 20.44 -3.08 6.41
CA ARG A 234 21.83 -2.81 6.84
C ARG A 234 22.30 -3.71 7.98
N THR A 235 21.41 -4.14 8.87
CA THR A 235 21.81 -4.94 10.03
C THR A 235 21.68 -6.44 9.73
N PRO A 236 22.56 -7.29 10.29
CA PRO A 236 22.41 -8.75 10.18
C PRO A 236 21.07 -9.23 10.75
N MET A 237 20.63 -8.65 11.87
CA MET A 237 19.35 -8.96 12.49
C MET A 237 18.18 -8.64 11.56
N GLY A 238 18.19 -7.48 10.91
CA GLY A 238 17.14 -7.09 9.97
C GLY A 238 17.09 -8.00 8.74
N ARG A 239 18.25 -8.34 8.16
CA ARG A 239 18.30 -9.30 7.04
C ARG A 239 17.74 -10.68 7.41
N ARG A 240 18.14 -11.22 8.57
CA ARG A 240 17.65 -12.51 9.07
C ARG A 240 16.14 -12.47 9.35
N PHE A 241 15.65 -11.36 9.90
CA PHE A 241 14.21 -11.18 10.16
C PHE A 241 13.41 -11.14 8.85
N MET A 242 13.85 -10.35 7.87
CA MET A 242 13.18 -10.23 6.57
C MET A 242 13.13 -11.55 5.82
N ALA A 243 14.25 -12.29 5.77
CA ALA A 243 14.29 -13.61 5.13
C ALA A 243 13.35 -14.63 5.78
N LYS A 244 13.01 -14.46 7.08
CA LYS A 244 12.02 -15.29 7.77
C LYS A 244 10.58 -14.76 7.59
N ALA A 245 10.42 -13.47 7.30
CA ALA A 245 9.12 -12.85 7.06
C ALA A 245 8.65 -13.03 5.61
N GLU A 246 9.55 -13.31 4.67
CA GLU A 246 9.21 -13.76 3.31
C GLU A 246 8.37 -15.06 3.39
N GLY A 247 7.04 -14.92 3.25
CA GLY A 247 6.08 -16.03 3.36
C GLY A 247 5.38 -16.17 4.72
N HIS A 248 5.76 -15.38 5.74
CA HIS A 248 5.09 -15.36 7.04
C HIS A 248 4.58 -13.96 7.38
N GLY A 249 3.30 -13.86 7.72
CA GLY A 249 2.71 -12.60 8.16
C GLY A 249 3.43 -12.00 9.36
N VAL A 250 3.36 -10.68 9.51
CA VAL A 250 3.83 -10.00 10.73
C VAL A 250 3.03 -10.49 11.94
N MET A 251 3.69 -10.50 13.11
CA MET A 251 3.07 -10.92 14.38
C MET A 251 1.72 -10.21 14.62
N LEU A 252 0.81 -10.89 15.30
CA LEU A 252 -0.40 -10.29 15.82
C LEU A 252 -0.05 -9.18 16.82
N VAL A 253 -0.63 -8.01 16.63
CA VAL A 253 -0.29 -6.83 17.43
C VAL A 253 -1.31 -6.62 18.55
N ARG A 254 -2.60 -6.46 18.20
CA ARG A 254 -3.69 -6.26 19.17
C ARG A 254 -4.28 -7.57 19.65
N ASN A 255 -4.83 -8.37 18.74
CA ASN A 255 -5.49 -9.63 19.08
C ASN A 255 -4.46 -10.67 19.57
N LYS A 256 -4.93 -11.58 20.41
CA LYS A 256 -4.18 -12.66 21.04
C LYS A 256 -4.90 -13.98 20.84
N LEU A 257 -4.17 -15.07 21.00
CA LEU A 257 -4.76 -16.42 20.99
C LEU A 257 -5.85 -16.59 22.06
N ALA A 258 -5.63 -16.02 23.25
CA ALA A 258 -6.61 -16.05 24.33
C ALA A 258 -7.92 -15.37 23.92
N ASP A 259 -7.85 -14.22 23.22
CA ASP A 259 -9.06 -13.52 22.75
C ASP A 259 -9.88 -14.39 21.78
N LEU A 260 -9.21 -15.16 20.92
CA LEU A 260 -9.86 -16.08 19.98
C LEU A 260 -10.51 -17.27 20.71
N GLU A 261 -9.80 -17.84 21.70
CA GLU A 261 -10.29 -18.94 22.53
C GLU A 261 -11.50 -18.50 23.37
N ASP A 262 -11.43 -17.34 24.02
CA ASP A 262 -12.51 -16.76 24.82
C ASP A 262 -13.75 -16.46 23.96
N ALA A 263 -13.56 -16.09 22.70
CA ALA A 263 -14.63 -15.89 21.73
C ALA A 263 -15.18 -17.19 21.12
N GLY A 264 -14.62 -18.36 21.47
CA GLY A 264 -15.03 -19.66 20.93
C GLY A 264 -14.63 -19.90 19.48
N VAL A 265 -13.63 -19.17 18.96
CA VAL A 265 -13.11 -19.37 17.61
C VAL A 265 -12.30 -20.66 17.56
N VAL A 266 -12.66 -21.57 16.66
CA VAL A 266 -11.96 -22.85 16.49
C VAL A 266 -10.79 -22.65 15.52
N GLN A 267 -9.55 -22.76 16.03
CA GLN A 267 -8.36 -22.69 15.19
C GLN A 267 -8.07 -24.06 14.56
N ILE A 268 -7.91 -24.10 13.23
CA ILE A 268 -7.58 -25.30 12.45
C ILE A 268 -6.34 -25.04 11.59
N ASP A 269 -5.71 -26.11 11.07
CA ASP A 269 -4.57 -25.95 10.17
C ASP A 269 -4.99 -25.31 8.82
N ARG A 270 -4.02 -25.05 7.96
CA ARG A 270 -4.23 -24.46 6.64
C ARG A 270 -5.17 -25.35 5.82
N ILE A 271 -6.10 -24.70 5.11
CA ILE A 271 -6.91 -25.38 4.09
C ILE A 271 -5.99 -25.89 2.98
N GLU A 272 -6.06 -27.19 2.71
CA GLU A 272 -5.23 -27.86 1.72
C GLU A 272 -6.02 -28.31 0.49
N SER A 273 -7.28 -28.71 0.68
CA SER A 273 -8.09 -29.24 -0.39
C SER A 273 -9.56 -28.87 -0.24
N VAL A 274 -10.33 -29.19 -1.28
CA VAL A 274 -11.79 -29.14 -1.25
C VAL A 274 -12.32 -30.50 -1.66
N VAL A 275 -13.19 -31.08 -0.83
CA VAL A 275 -13.78 -32.41 -1.05
C VAL A 275 -15.30 -32.27 -1.00
N GLY A 276 -15.97 -32.63 -2.09
CA GLY A 276 -17.44 -32.53 -2.19
C GLY A 276 -17.96 -31.10 -1.94
N GLY A 277 -17.23 -30.08 -2.40
CA GLY A 277 -17.58 -28.67 -2.21
C GLY A 277 -17.22 -28.09 -0.84
N ARG A 278 -16.62 -28.86 0.07
CA ARG A 278 -16.23 -28.42 1.42
C ARG A 278 -14.74 -28.25 1.55
N ALA A 279 -14.31 -27.16 2.19
CA ALA A 279 -12.91 -26.95 2.54
C ALA A 279 -12.43 -28.00 3.54
N VAL A 280 -11.22 -28.54 3.33
CA VAL A 280 -10.57 -29.51 4.21
C VAL A 280 -9.18 -29.01 4.55
N SER A 281 -8.84 -28.98 5.85
CA SER A 281 -7.53 -28.58 6.36
C SER A 281 -6.50 -29.71 6.36
N CYS A 282 -5.23 -29.37 6.58
CA CYS A 282 -4.14 -30.35 6.69
C CYS A 282 -4.28 -31.31 7.89
N ASP A 283 -5.09 -30.97 8.89
CA ASP A 283 -5.43 -31.80 10.04
C ASP A 283 -6.79 -32.52 9.88
N ASP A 284 -7.26 -32.66 8.63
CA ASP A 284 -8.49 -33.37 8.24
C ASP A 284 -9.80 -32.78 8.80
N GLU A 285 -9.77 -31.53 9.29
CA GLU A 285 -10.97 -30.81 9.70
C GLU A 285 -11.74 -30.28 8.47
N ALA A 286 -13.05 -30.49 8.47
CA ALA A 286 -13.95 -30.08 7.38
C ALA A 286 -15.10 -29.24 7.94
N PRO A 287 -14.88 -27.93 8.17
CA PRO A 287 -15.87 -27.08 8.83
C PRO A 287 -17.12 -26.91 7.96
N ASP A 288 -18.29 -27.06 8.58
CA ASP A 288 -19.58 -26.81 7.93
C ASP A 288 -19.88 -25.32 7.93
N VAL A 289 -19.73 -24.68 6.77
CA VAL A 289 -19.75 -23.22 6.64
C VAL A 289 -20.64 -22.76 5.48
N SER A 290 -21.31 -21.64 5.69
CA SER A 290 -22.05 -20.93 4.66
C SER A 290 -21.27 -19.75 4.10
N THR A 291 -20.19 -19.33 4.76
CA THR A 291 -19.32 -18.23 4.32
C THR A 291 -17.85 -18.56 4.51
N VAL A 292 -17.03 -18.25 3.50
CA VAL A 292 -15.57 -18.21 3.58
C VAL A 292 -15.09 -16.76 3.42
N VAL A 293 -14.28 -16.29 4.37
CA VAL A 293 -13.58 -15.00 4.27
C VAL A 293 -12.09 -15.24 4.02
N TRP A 294 -11.62 -14.82 2.84
CA TRP A 294 -10.24 -14.93 2.40
C TRP A 294 -9.41 -13.78 2.99
N CYS A 295 -8.67 -14.07 4.06
CA CYS A 295 -7.67 -13.20 4.71
C CYS A 295 -6.25 -13.60 4.29
N THR A 296 -6.10 -14.00 3.03
CA THR A 296 -4.92 -14.63 2.41
C THR A 296 -3.91 -13.63 1.84
N GLY A 297 -4.07 -12.35 2.13
CA GLY A 297 -3.18 -11.29 1.69
C GLY A 297 -3.52 -10.74 0.30
N SER A 298 -2.64 -9.91 -0.22
CA SER A 298 -2.86 -9.15 -1.45
C SER A 298 -1.52 -8.86 -2.12
N ARG A 299 -1.55 -8.50 -3.40
CA ARG A 299 -0.39 -8.06 -4.17
C ARG A 299 -0.54 -6.60 -4.60
N PRO A 300 0.57 -5.90 -4.87
CA PRO A 300 0.55 -4.67 -5.65
C PRO A 300 -0.12 -4.91 -7.02
N ASP A 301 -0.73 -3.86 -7.58
CA ASP A 301 -1.13 -3.84 -8.99
C ASP A 301 -0.19 -2.91 -9.75
N HIS A 302 0.66 -3.48 -10.59
CA HIS A 302 1.64 -2.77 -11.41
C HIS A 302 1.39 -2.94 -12.91
N ARG A 303 0.25 -3.52 -13.32
CA ARG A 303 -0.04 -3.83 -14.74
C ARG A 303 -0.08 -2.61 -15.66
N PHE A 304 -0.26 -1.42 -15.08
CA PHE A 304 -0.18 -0.15 -15.81
C PHE A 304 1.27 0.27 -16.14
N LEU A 305 2.30 -0.34 -15.54
CA LEU A 305 3.69 0.00 -15.79
C LEU A 305 4.25 -0.83 -16.95
N ASP A 306 4.18 -0.28 -18.16
CA ASP A 306 4.79 -0.85 -19.36
C ASP A 306 6.18 -0.25 -19.59
N VAL A 307 7.09 -0.59 -18.68
CA VAL A 307 8.46 -0.06 -18.65
C VAL A 307 9.44 -1.24 -18.62
N PRO A 308 10.07 -1.58 -19.76
CA PRO A 308 11.05 -2.65 -19.83
C PRO A 308 12.17 -2.50 -18.79
N GLY A 309 12.51 -3.59 -18.10
CA GLY A 309 13.53 -3.62 -17.06
C GLY A 309 13.07 -3.13 -15.68
N ALA A 310 11.81 -2.73 -15.51
CA ALA A 310 11.25 -2.34 -14.21
C ALA A 310 10.85 -3.54 -13.33
N PHE A 311 10.58 -4.71 -13.92
CA PHE A 311 10.11 -5.92 -13.23
C PHE A 311 10.95 -7.14 -13.57
N GLY A 312 11.06 -8.07 -12.62
CA GLY A 312 11.64 -9.39 -12.83
C GLY A 312 10.62 -10.37 -13.42
N ASP A 313 11.07 -11.60 -13.71
CA ASP A 313 10.22 -12.67 -14.25
C ASP A 313 9.12 -13.11 -13.28
N ASP A 314 9.30 -12.86 -11.99
CA ASP A 314 8.34 -13.08 -10.91
C ASP A 314 7.28 -11.96 -10.79
N GLY A 315 7.40 -10.90 -11.60
CA GLY A 315 6.52 -9.73 -11.57
C GLY A 315 6.84 -8.73 -10.45
N GLU A 316 7.90 -8.97 -9.67
CA GLU A 316 8.31 -8.07 -8.60
C GLU A 316 9.12 -6.88 -9.14
N ALA A 317 8.99 -5.73 -8.48
CA ALA A 317 9.67 -4.51 -8.89
C ALA A 317 11.19 -4.62 -8.66
N LEU A 318 11.99 -4.45 -9.72
CA LEU A 318 13.44 -4.45 -9.63
C LEU A 318 13.93 -3.10 -9.10
N HIS A 319 14.43 -3.11 -7.86
CA HIS A 319 14.92 -1.88 -7.23
C HIS A 319 16.01 -2.12 -6.17
N ASP A 320 16.83 -1.09 -5.91
CA ASP A 320 17.62 -0.96 -4.68
C ASP A 320 16.98 0.12 -3.79
N ARG A 321 16.36 -0.31 -2.67
CA ARG A 321 15.63 0.56 -1.73
C ARG A 321 14.58 1.46 -2.38
N GLY A 322 13.95 0.99 -3.46
CA GLY A 322 12.97 1.73 -4.24
C GLY A 322 13.54 2.53 -5.41
N VAL A 323 14.86 2.59 -5.59
CA VAL A 323 15.45 3.16 -6.81
C VAL A 323 15.48 2.08 -7.88
N SER A 324 14.76 2.26 -8.99
CA SER A 324 14.79 1.31 -10.10
C SER A 324 16.11 1.37 -10.85
N SER A 325 16.46 0.29 -11.55
CA SER A 325 17.50 0.29 -12.58
C SER A 325 17.13 1.18 -13.78
N VAL A 326 15.84 1.40 -14.01
CA VAL A 326 15.34 2.32 -15.04
C VAL A 326 15.48 3.77 -14.57
N PRO A 327 16.27 4.63 -15.25
CA PRO A 327 16.46 6.02 -14.83
C PRO A 327 15.13 6.78 -14.73
N GLY A 328 14.95 7.53 -13.63
CA GLY A 328 13.76 8.32 -13.37
C GLY A 328 12.56 7.55 -12.80
N LEU A 329 12.60 6.21 -12.77
CA LEU A 329 11.56 5.39 -12.12
C LEU A 329 11.95 5.07 -10.67
N SER A 330 10.99 5.16 -9.76
CA SER A 330 11.17 4.78 -8.36
C SER A 330 9.89 4.19 -7.75
N PHE A 331 10.05 3.39 -6.70
CA PHE A 331 8.98 2.76 -5.95
C PHE A 331 9.07 3.15 -4.48
N LEU A 332 7.93 3.46 -3.87
CA LEU A 332 7.86 3.81 -2.45
C LEU A 332 6.68 3.13 -1.76
N GLY A 333 6.95 2.56 -0.59
CA GLY A 333 5.93 1.92 0.23
C GLY A 333 5.76 0.43 -0.07
N LEU A 334 6.75 -0.18 -0.72
CA LEU A 334 6.80 -1.64 -0.90
C LEU A 334 7.14 -2.34 0.41
N GLU A 335 6.65 -3.57 0.56
CA GLU A 335 6.96 -4.43 1.70
C GLU A 335 8.46 -4.72 1.73
N LEU A 336 9.05 -4.68 2.93
CA LEU A 336 10.47 -4.97 3.18
C LEU A 336 11.49 -4.20 2.30
N GLN A 337 11.07 -3.09 1.65
CA GLN A 337 11.86 -2.28 0.72
C GLN A 337 13.24 -1.90 1.27
N TYR A 338 13.28 -1.44 2.52
CA TYR A 338 14.53 -1.19 3.25
C TYR A 338 14.47 -1.60 4.71
N ALA A 339 13.29 -1.48 5.33
CA ALA A 339 13.03 -1.97 6.67
C ALA A 339 11.67 -2.68 6.70
N VAL A 340 11.46 -3.44 7.77
CA VAL A 340 10.15 -4.00 8.10
C VAL A 340 9.05 -2.93 8.18
N SER A 341 9.42 -1.69 8.46
CA SER A 341 8.53 -0.53 8.56
C SER A 341 8.30 0.21 7.23
N SER A 342 8.86 -0.25 6.10
CA SER A 342 8.88 0.53 4.84
C SER A 342 7.50 0.80 4.25
N ALA A 343 6.64 -0.22 4.21
CA ALA A 343 5.25 -0.10 3.75
C ALA A 343 4.34 0.62 4.77
N MET A 344 4.85 0.97 5.95
CA MET A 344 4.06 1.48 7.07
C MET A 344 4.33 2.96 7.35
N ILE A 345 3.37 3.64 7.98
CA ILE A 345 3.42 5.07 8.34
C ILE A 345 4.71 5.43 9.10
N GLN A 346 5.18 4.53 9.97
CA GLN A 346 6.35 4.72 10.85
C GLN A 346 7.68 4.82 10.08
N GLY A 347 7.75 4.28 8.87
CA GLY A 347 8.98 4.13 8.10
C GLY A 347 8.99 4.81 6.74
N VAL A 348 7.83 5.03 6.12
CA VAL A 348 7.75 5.52 4.73
C VAL A 348 8.48 6.85 4.51
N ASP A 349 8.47 7.76 5.49
CA ASP A 349 9.18 9.04 5.40
C ASP A 349 10.71 8.90 5.31
N ARG A 350 11.28 7.89 5.96
CA ARG A 350 12.72 7.59 5.87
C ARG A 350 13.09 7.21 4.44
N ASP A 351 12.23 6.44 3.79
CA ASP A 351 12.49 5.93 2.45
C ASP A 351 12.19 7.01 1.39
N ALA A 352 11.14 7.82 1.57
CA ALA A 352 10.88 9.00 0.74
C ALA A 352 12.06 10.00 0.74
N ARG A 353 12.63 10.30 1.91
CA ARG A 353 13.85 11.14 2.02
C ARG A 353 15.08 10.52 1.36
N HIS A 354 15.14 9.19 1.26
CA HIS A 354 16.21 8.54 0.51
C HIS A 354 16.00 8.70 -0.99
N LEU A 355 14.80 8.42 -1.49
CA LEU A 355 14.45 8.55 -2.89
C LEU A 355 14.61 9.98 -3.39
N LEU A 356 14.08 10.98 -2.69
CA LEU A 356 14.23 12.39 -3.05
C LEU A 356 15.71 12.78 -3.24
N ARG A 357 16.61 12.36 -2.34
CA ARG A 357 18.04 12.62 -2.49
C ARG A 357 18.63 11.96 -3.73
N ARG A 358 18.20 10.74 -4.07
CA ARG A 358 18.67 10.03 -5.27
C ARG A 358 18.13 10.66 -6.54
N MET A 359 16.86 11.06 -6.54
CA MET A 359 16.21 11.77 -7.64
C MET A 359 16.86 13.12 -7.95
N ARG A 360 17.36 13.85 -6.94
CA ARG A 360 18.08 15.12 -7.14
C ARG A 360 19.53 14.90 -7.59
N ALA A 361 20.20 13.87 -7.06
CA ALA A 361 21.56 13.54 -7.47
C ALA A 361 21.66 13.03 -8.92
N ALA A 362 20.57 12.45 -9.44
CA ALA A 362 20.50 11.96 -10.82
C ALA A 362 20.14 13.04 -11.85
N GLN A 363 19.79 14.27 -11.44
CA GLN A 363 19.57 15.36 -12.39
C GLN A 363 20.93 15.81 -12.97
N PRO A 364 21.12 15.82 -14.29
CA PRO A 364 22.19 16.63 -14.87
C PRO A 364 21.95 18.09 -14.46
N ALA A 365 23.03 18.82 -14.15
CA ALA A 365 22.93 20.23 -13.75
C ALA A 365 22.03 20.97 -14.75
N ARG A 366 20.92 21.55 -14.27
CA ARG A 366 20.03 22.37 -15.09
C ARG A 366 20.92 23.35 -15.87
N ARG A 367 20.92 23.27 -17.20
CA ARG A 367 21.38 24.39 -18.03
C ARG A 367 20.39 25.51 -17.77
N ASP A 368 20.81 26.46 -16.93
CA ASP A 368 20.04 27.67 -16.69
C ASP A 368 19.87 28.37 -18.04
N SER A 369 18.64 28.43 -18.55
CA SER A 369 18.31 29.04 -19.83
C SER A 369 18.37 30.57 -19.79
N ARG A 370 19.18 31.13 -18.89
CA ARG A 370 19.43 32.57 -18.73
C ARG A 370 20.74 33.06 -19.35
N ASP A 371 21.61 32.15 -19.79
CA ASP A 371 22.80 32.50 -20.57
C ASP A 371 22.60 32.17 -22.06
N VAL A 372 21.60 32.79 -22.68
CA VAL A 372 21.69 33.08 -24.12
C VAL A 372 22.11 34.53 -24.21
N ALA A 373 23.42 34.75 -24.29
CA ALA A 373 23.96 36.04 -24.69
C ALA A 373 23.32 36.42 -26.05
N PRO A 374 22.79 37.64 -26.22
CA PRO A 374 22.27 38.05 -27.51
C PRO A 374 23.39 37.99 -28.56
N GLU A 375 23.10 37.40 -29.72
CA GLU A 375 24.03 37.37 -30.85
C GLU A 375 24.50 38.79 -31.18
N PRO A 376 25.80 39.00 -31.45
CA PRO A 376 26.29 40.29 -31.87
C PRO A 376 25.71 40.63 -33.25
N VAL A 377 24.90 41.69 -33.29
CA VAL A 377 24.41 42.29 -34.53
C VAL A 377 25.62 42.76 -35.34
N ALA A 378 25.77 42.22 -36.56
CA ALA A 378 26.83 42.60 -37.48
C ALA A 378 26.69 44.08 -37.89
N PRO A 379 27.82 44.81 -38.09
CA PRO A 379 27.77 46.20 -38.48
C PRO A 379 27.26 46.32 -39.92
N VAL A 380 26.22 47.14 -40.11
CA VAL A 380 25.77 47.59 -41.43
C VAL A 380 26.84 48.53 -41.99
N THR A 381 27.51 48.08 -43.05
CA THR A 381 28.45 48.87 -43.85
C THR A 381 27.73 49.54 -45.03
N GLY A 382 27.83 50.88 -45.10
CA GLY A 382 27.69 51.71 -46.32
C GLY A 382 26.25 51.92 -46.83
N ALA A 383 25.85 53.08 -47.36
CA ALA A 383 26.58 54.26 -47.83
C ALA A 383 25.70 55.52 -47.72
#